data_AF-A0A916R8X3-F1
#
_entry.id   AF-A0A916R8X3-F1
#
_cell.length_a   1.000
_cell.length_b   1.000
_cell.length_c   1.000
_cell.angle_alpha   90.00
_cell.angle_beta   90.00
_cell.angle_gamma   90.00
#
_symmetry.space_group_name_H-M   'P 1'
#
loop_
_entity.id
_entity.type
_entity.pdbx_description
1 polymer ?
#
loop_
_entity_poly.entity_id
_entity_poly.type
_entity_poly.pdbx_seq_one_letter_code
_entity_poly.pdbx_strand_id
1 'polypeptide(L)'
;MYLFKRYTATGIVGFAGISLSIVATFMVHRWEVAKDRQRFEQQSMALVGELQRQLDSYIQLTRSVGALFNTAKIITRQEFQEFSSSLLPYYNGLLGLGWTKKVDAQERQIYEQKLQTQGIINFQIREYDSTGNHVVAGDRPVYFPTTYFEPLDRWQDYISWDAVSDPKRLRTIKKQNVLVLM
;
A
#
# COMPACT_ATOMS: atom_id res chain seq x y z
N MET A 1 3.98 71.63 -42.25
CA MET A 1 4.57 71.44 -40.90
C MET A 1 3.55 71.48 -39.74
N TYR A 2 2.32 72.01 -39.93
CA TYR A 2 1.27 72.00 -38.88
C TYR A 2 0.48 70.69 -38.74
N LEU A 3 0.32 69.92 -39.82
CA LEU A 3 -0.39 68.63 -39.80
C LEU A 3 0.37 67.55 -38.99
N PHE A 4 1.70 67.51 -39.10
CA PHE A 4 2.53 66.52 -38.39
C PHE A 4 2.43 66.64 -36.86
N LYS A 5 2.28 67.86 -36.34
CA LYS A 5 2.15 68.16 -34.90
C LYS A 5 0.78 67.78 -34.31
N ARG A 6 -0.23 67.52 -35.15
CA ARG A 6 -1.60 67.16 -34.75
C ARG A 6 -1.80 65.65 -34.60
N TYR A 7 -1.06 64.84 -35.37
CA TYR A 7 -1.09 63.38 -35.27
C TYR A 7 -0.20 62.81 -34.16
N THR A 8 0.81 63.56 -33.70
CA THR A 8 1.69 63.13 -32.60
C THR A 8 0.96 62.91 -31.29
N ALA A 9 -0.03 63.76 -30.97
CA ALA A 9 -0.82 63.61 -29.73
C ALA A 9 -1.67 62.33 -29.74
N THR A 10 -2.34 62.03 -30.85
CA THR A 10 -3.15 60.81 -31.00
C THR A 10 -2.30 59.54 -30.98
N GLY A 11 -1.11 59.58 -31.60
CA GLY A 11 -0.16 58.46 -31.57
C GLY A 11 0.34 58.14 -30.16
N ILE A 12 0.65 59.17 -29.35
CA ILE A 12 1.08 58.99 -27.96
C ILE A 12 -0.02 58.34 -27.11
N VAL A 13 -1.27 58.77 -27.27
CA VAL A 13 -2.41 58.19 -26.52
C VAL A 13 -2.62 56.73 -26.90
N GLY A 14 -2.57 56.39 -28.19
CA GLY A 14 -2.67 55.01 -28.65
C GLY A 14 -1.54 54.12 -28.11
N PHE A 15 -0.30 54.62 -28.15
CA PHE A 15 0.86 53.90 -27.61
C PHE A 15 0.79 53.71 -26.09
N ALA A 16 0.32 54.72 -25.36
CA ALA A 16 0.10 54.63 -23.92
C ALA A 16 -0.97 53.59 -23.57
N GLY A 17 -2.08 53.55 -24.32
CA GLY A 17 -3.13 52.54 -24.16
C GLY A 17 -2.61 51.12 -24.41
N ILE A 18 -1.89 50.91 -25.51
CA ILE A 18 -1.28 49.60 -25.83
C ILE A 18 -0.27 49.19 -24.75
N SER A 19 0.60 50.12 -24.33
CA SER A 19 1.59 49.85 -23.28
C SER A 19 0.91 49.47 -21.96
N LEU A 20 -0.15 50.17 -21.58
CA LEU A 20 -0.94 49.88 -20.38
C LEU A 20 -1.61 48.50 -20.49
N SER A 21 -2.22 48.17 -21.63
CA SER A 21 -2.81 46.85 -21.87
C SER A 21 -1.77 45.73 -21.77
N ILE A 22 -0.59 45.91 -22.38
CA ILE A 22 0.50 44.92 -22.31
C ILE A 22 0.93 44.71 -20.85
N VAL A 23 1.16 45.78 -20.09
CA VAL A 23 1.55 45.69 -18.67
C VAL A 23 0.46 44.99 -17.85
N ALA A 24 -0.81 45.34 -18.07
CA ALA A 24 -1.94 44.70 -17.38
C ALA A 24 -2.00 43.20 -17.69
N THR A 25 -1.86 42.79 -18.96
CA THR A 25 -1.83 41.37 -19.35
C THR A 25 -0.65 40.65 -18.72
N PHE A 26 0.55 41.22 -18.71
CA PHE A 26 1.71 40.60 -18.05
C PHE A 26 1.51 40.45 -16.54
N MET A 27 0.87 41.42 -15.89
CA MET A 27 0.58 41.36 -14.46
C MET A 27 -0.45 40.28 -14.15
N VAL A 28 -1.56 40.23 -14.90
CA VAL A 28 -2.60 39.20 -14.75
C VAL A 28 -2.02 37.81 -15.02
N HIS A 29 -1.23 37.64 -16.08
CA HIS A 29 -0.63 36.36 -16.42
C HIS A 29 0.32 35.86 -15.31
N ARG A 30 1.13 36.75 -14.72
CA ARG A 30 1.99 36.38 -13.58
C ARG A 30 1.18 35.95 -12.36
N TRP A 31 0.04 36.60 -12.11
CA TRP A 31 -0.85 36.25 -10.99
C TRP A 31 -1.55 34.90 -11.22
N GLU A 32 -2.00 34.64 -12.44
CA GLU A 32 -2.59 33.36 -12.83
C GLU A 32 -1.59 32.22 -12.65
N VAL A 33 -0.37 32.36 -13.18
CA VAL A 33 0.68 31.33 -13.04
C VAL A 33 1.02 31.08 -11.56
N ALA A 34 1.14 32.14 -10.75
CA ALA A 34 1.40 31.98 -9.32
C ALA A 34 0.25 31.26 -8.59
N LYS A 35 -1.00 31.60 -8.94
CA LYS A 35 -2.20 31.00 -8.36
C LYS A 35 -2.35 29.53 -8.76
N ASP A 36 -2.07 29.19 -10.01
CA ASP A 36 -2.12 27.82 -10.50
C ASP A 36 -1.03 26.97 -9.87
N ARG A 37 0.17 27.51 -9.72
CA ARG A 37 1.24 26.84 -8.97
C ARG A 37 0.85 26.58 -7.51
N GLN A 38 0.29 27.57 -6.83
CA GLN A 38 -0.14 27.40 -5.44
C GLN A 38 -1.25 26.34 -5.32
N ARG A 39 -2.23 26.33 -6.24
CA ARG A 39 -3.29 25.31 -6.28
C ARG A 39 -2.70 23.92 -6.51
N PHE A 40 -1.76 23.80 -7.44
CA PHE A 40 -1.07 22.55 -7.72
C PHE A 40 -0.29 22.04 -6.50
N GLU A 41 0.45 22.92 -5.81
CA GLU A 41 1.19 22.57 -4.59
C GLU A 41 0.23 22.12 -3.47
N GLN A 42 -0.88 22.83 -3.25
CA GLN A 42 -1.90 22.45 -2.26
C GLN A 42 -2.54 21.10 -2.57
N GLN A 43 -2.92 20.86 -3.83
CA GLN A 43 -3.50 19.58 -4.26
C GLN A 43 -2.50 18.44 -4.12
N SER A 44 -1.24 18.68 -4.49
CA SER A 44 -0.16 17.69 -4.35
C SER A 44 0.09 17.36 -2.88
N MET A 45 0.14 18.35 -2.01
CA MET A 45 0.29 18.14 -0.56
C MET A 45 -0.89 17.38 0.04
N ALA A 46 -2.12 17.71 -0.35
CA ALA A 46 -3.31 17.00 0.10
C ALA A 46 -3.30 15.53 -0.35
N LEU A 47 -2.93 15.25 -1.60
CA LEU A 47 -2.82 13.90 -2.14
C LEU A 47 -1.74 13.10 -1.42
N VAL A 48 -0.54 13.67 -1.26
CA VAL A 48 0.57 13.02 -0.53
C VAL A 48 0.19 12.77 0.92
N GLY A 49 -0.47 13.73 1.58
CA GLY A 49 -0.96 13.57 2.94
C GLY A 49 -1.98 12.45 3.10
N GLU A 50 -2.92 12.35 2.16
CA GLU A 50 -3.93 11.27 2.17
C GLU A 50 -3.29 9.89 1.92
N LEU A 51 -2.35 9.80 0.98
CA LEU A 51 -1.61 8.56 0.73
C LEU A 51 -0.82 8.13 1.98
N GLN A 52 -0.12 9.06 2.62
CA GLN A 52 0.63 8.79 3.84
C GLN A 52 -0.31 8.30 4.96
N ARG A 53 -1.46 8.95 5.13
CA ARG A 53 -2.47 8.57 6.12
C ARG A 53 -3.00 7.15 5.88
N GLN A 54 -3.24 6.78 4.63
CA GLN A 54 -3.66 5.43 4.27
C GLN A 54 -2.56 4.40 4.57
N LEU A 55 -1.31 4.67 4.20
CA LEU A 55 -0.17 3.78 4.52
C LEU A 55 0.01 3.61 6.03
N ASP A 56 -0.07 4.70 6.80
CA ASP A 56 0.02 4.66 8.26
C ASP A 56 -1.10 3.83 8.88
N SER A 57 -2.31 3.90 8.32
CA SER A 57 -3.44 3.06 8.75
C SER A 57 -3.17 1.56 8.53
N TYR A 58 -2.57 1.18 7.40
CA TYR A 58 -2.22 -0.22 7.13
C TYR A 58 -1.09 -0.72 8.06
N ILE A 59 -0.13 0.14 8.39
CA ILE A 59 0.93 -0.18 9.35
C ILE A 59 0.32 -0.41 10.74
N GLN A 60 -0.62 0.44 11.16
CA GLN A 60 -1.32 0.28 12.43
C GLN A 60 -2.16 -1.00 12.46
N LEU A 61 -2.89 -1.31 11.39
CA LEU A 61 -3.61 -2.58 11.24
C LEU A 61 -2.66 -3.76 11.46
N THR A 62 -1.58 -3.82 10.70
CA THR A 62 -0.60 -4.92 10.76
C THR A 62 -0.05 -5.12 12.18
N ARG A 63 0.25 -4.02 12.89
CA ARG A 63 0.69 -4.06 14.30
C ARG A 63 -0.40 -4.59 15.24
N SER A 64 -1.64 -4.14 15.08
CA SER A 64 -2.77 -4.58 15.91
C SER A 64 -3.06 -6.07 15.71
N VAL A 65 -3.05 -6.55 14.46
CA VAL A 65 -3.19 -7.99 14.15
C VAL A 65 -2.04 -8.78 14.77
N GLY A 66 -0.79 -8.32 14.60
CA GLY A 66 0.38 -8.97 15.21
C GLY A 66 0.29 -9.05 16.74
N ALA A 67 -0.19 -7.99 17.39
CA ALA A 67 -0.38 -7.96 18.84
C ALA A 67 -1.47 -8.95 19.32
N LEU A 68 -2.58 -9.07 18.59
CA LEU A 68 -3.62 -10.05 18.86
C LEU A 68 -3.06 -11.49 18.83
N PHE A 69 -2.30 -11.82 17.79
CA PHE A 69 -1.71 -13.15 17.63
C PHE A 69 -0.57 -13.44 18.63
N ASN A 70 0.14 -12.42 19.11
CA ASN A 70 1.17 -12.59 20.14
C ASN A 70 0.60 -12.79 21.54
N THR A 71 -0.63 -12.31 21.80
CA THR A 71 -1.28 -12.41 23.12
C THR A 71 -2.21 -13.62 23.21
N ALA A 72 -2.83 -14.01 22.10
CA ALA A 72 -3.68 -15.19 22.03
C ALA A 72 -2.85 -16.49 22.07
N LYS A 73 -3.24 -17.44 22.92
CA LYS A 73 -2.56 -18.75 23.02
C LYS A 73 -2.71 -19.58 21.73
N ILE A 74 -3.89 -19.55 21.12
CA ILE A 74 -4.24 -20.22 19.86
C ILE A 74 -5.39 -19.43 19.24
N ILE A 75 -5.28 -19.04 17.97
CA ILE A 75 -6.40 -18.50 17.19
C ILE A 75 -6.83 -19.60 16.22
N THR A 76 -8.12 -19.89 16.17
CA THR A 76 -8.72 -20.84 15.23
C THR A 76 -8.96 -20.19 13.87
N ARG A 77 -9.15 -21.01 12.83
CA ARG A 77 -9.46 -20.50 11.49
C ARG A 77 -10.74 -19.67 11.46
N GLN A 78 -11.77 -20.10 12.19
CA GLN A 78 -13.05 -19.39 12.25
C GLN A 78 -12.89 -18.01 12.93
N GLU A 79 -12.19 -17.95 14.06
CA GLU A 79 -11.91 -16.67 14.74
C GLU A 79 -11.13 -15.71 13.83
N PHE A 80 -10.15 -16.22 13.07
CA PHE A 80 -9.43 -15.39 12.11
C PHE A 80 -10.33 -14.89 10.97
N GLN A 81 -11.25 -15.72 10.49
CA GLN A 81 -12.22 -15.35 9.46
C GLN A 81 -13.18 -14.27 9.95
N GLU A 82 -13.75 -14.41 11.15
CA GLU A 82 -14.64 -13.42 11.76
C GLU A 82 -13.91 -12.09 11.99
N PHE A 83 -12.68 -12.16 12.52
CA PHE A 83 -11.84 -10.99 12.71
C PHE A 83 -11.51 -10.30 11.38
N SER A 84 -11.06 -11.04 10.37
CA SER A 84 -10.64 -10.46 9.08
C SER A 84 -11.82 -9.90 8.28
N SER A 85 -12.96 -10.60 8.27
CA SER A 85 -14.17 -10.14 7.56
C SER A 85 -14.77 -8.88 8.17
N SER A 86 -14.64 -8.68 9.48
CA SER A 86 -15.05 -7.43 10.13
C SER A 86 -14.08 -6.27 9.86
N LEU A 87 -12.80 -6.54 9.58
CA LEU A 87 -11.79 -5.50 9.39
C LEU A 87 -11.60 -5.06 7.94
N LEU A 88 -11.55 -6.00 6.99
CA LEU A 88 -11.23 -5.72 5.58
C LEU A 88 -12.10 -4.61 4.95
N PRO A 89 -13.42 -4.48 5.22
CA PRO A 89 -14.24 -3.41 4.66
C PRO A 89 -13.80 -1.99 5.05
N TYR A 90 -13.06 -1.82 6.15
CA TYR A 90 -12.57 -0.51 6.61
C TYR A 90 -11.27 -0.08 5.94
N TYR A 91 -10.59 -0.99 5.24
CA TYR A 91 -9.29 -0.75 4.62
C TYR A 91 -9.37 -0.95 3.10
N ASN A 92 -9.96 0.03 2.43
CA ASN A 92 -9.98 0.10 0.95
C ASN A 92 -8.56 -0.05 0.41
N GLY A 93 -8.37 -0.87 -0.62
CA GLY A 93 -7.05 -1.15 -1.20
C GLY A 93 -6.35 -2.38 -0.62
N LEU A 94 -6.92 -3.04 0.41
CA LEU A 94 -6.47 -4.38 0.81
C LEU A 94 -7.27 -5.45 0.08
N LEU A 95 -6.56 -6.37 -0.58
CA LEU A 95 -7.13 -7.52 -1.26
C LEU A 95 -7.28 -8.74 -0.34
N GLY A 96 -6.51 -8.77 0.74
CA GLY A 96 -6.59 -9.83 1.74
C GLY A 96 -5.61 -9.67 2.90
N LEU A 97 -5.91 -10.39 3.97
CA LEU A 97 -5.10 -10.44 5.18
C LEU A 97 -4.62 -11.88 5.40
N GLY A 98 -3.31 -12.04 5.46
CA GLY A 98 -2.63 -13.29 5.75
C GLY A 98 -1.92 -13.24 7.10
N TRP A 99 -1.91 -14.36 7.80
CA TRP A 99 -1.10 -14.53 9.01
C TRP A 99 -0.01 -15.58 8.79
N THR A 100 1.19 -15.27 9.26
CA THR A 100 2.36 -16.15 9.14
C THR A 100 3.05 -16.29 10.48
N LYS A 101 3.41 -17.52 10.83
CA LYS A 101 4.18 -17.79 12.05
C LYS A 101 5.63 -18.04 11.67
N LYS A 102 6.58 -17.49 12.43
CA LYS A 102 7.94 -18.04 12.43
C LYS A 102 7.89 -19.45 13.01
N VAL A 103 8.38 -20.43 12.25
CA VAL A 103 8.49 -21.83 12.67
C VAL A 103 9.94 -22.25 12.56
N ASP A 104 10.57 -22.62 13.68
CA ASP A 104 11.92 -23.15 13.66
C ASP A 104 11.90 -24.61 13.17
N ALA A 105 12.99 -25.09 12.58
CA ALA A 105 13.05 -26.42 11.94
C ALA A 105 12.58 -27.57 12.85
N GLN A 106 12.94 -27.48 14.13
CA GLN A 106 12.60 -28.45 15.16
C GLN A 106 11.10 -28.48 15.49
N GLU A 107 10.38 -27.37 15.24
CA GLU A 107 8.96 -27.23 15.51
C GLU A 107 8.08 -27.57 14.29
N ARG A 108 8.67 -27.72 13.09
CA ARG A 108 7.93 -27.90 11.83
C ARG A 108 6.89 -29.01 11.92
N GLN A 109 7.30 -30.20 12.35
CA GLN A 109 6.41 -31.36 12.40
C GLN A 109 5.24 -31.15 13.37
N ILE A 110 5.52 -30.62 14.56
CA ILE A 110 4.50 -30.32 15.59
C ILE A 110 3.52 -29.26 15.06
N TYR A 111 4.05 -28.24 14.37
CA TYR A 111 3.26 -27.17 13.78
C TYR A 111 2.34 -27.67 12.65
N GLU A 112 2.86 -28.48 11.71
CA GLU A 112 2.07 -29.06 10.62
C GLU A 112 0.96 -29.98 11.17
N GLN A 113 1.28 -30.86 12.13
CA GLN A 113 0.29 -31.72 12.79
C GLN A 113 -0.80 -30.93 13.50
N LYS A 114 -0.41 -29.86 14.22
CA LYS A 114 -1.38 -28.98 14.90
C LYS A 114 -2.39 -28.40 13.90
N LEU A 115 -1.94 -27.90 12.76
CA LEU A 115 -2.84 -27.32 11.75
C LEU A 115 -3.73 -28.35 11.08
N GLN A 116 -3.23 -29.57 10.87
CA GLN A 116 -4.05 -30.69 10.41
C GLN A 116 -5.16 -31.02 11.40
N THR A 117 -4.88 -31.05 12.72
CA THR A 117 -5.90 -31.26 13.74
C THR A 117 -6.92 -30.12 13.85
N GLN A 118 -6.56 -28.91 13.39
CA GLN A 118 -7.46 -27.76 13.32
C GLN A 118 -8.30 -27.70 12.03
N GLY A 119 -8.22 -28.74 11.19
CA GLY A 119 -9.05 -28.88 10.00
C GLY A 119 -8.40 -28.46 8.68
N ILE A 120 -7.11 -28.10 8.67
CA ILE A 120 -6.37 -27.87 7.41
C ILE A 120 -5.79 -29.19 6.93
N ILE A 121 -6.62 -29.93 6.18
CA ILE A 121 -6.31 -31.28 5.69
C ILE A 121 -4.99 -31.27 4.91
N ASN A 122 -4.10 -32.21 5.21
CA ASN A 122 -2.80 -32.37 4.55
C ASN A 122 -1.91 -31.12 4.55
N PHE A 123 -2.04 -30.25 5.56
CA PHE A 123 -1.17 -29.08 5.68
C PHE A 123 0.30 -29.52 5.77
N GLN A 124 1.11 -28.97 4.86
CA GLN A 124 2.56 -29.09 4.84
C GLN A 124 3.12 -27.72 4.47
N ILE A 125 4.28 -27.34 5.01
CA ILE A 125 4.95 -26.12 4.54
C ILE A 125 5.41 -26.34 3.10
N ARG A 126 5.05 -25.43 2.19
CA ARG A 126 5.29 -25.52 0.75
C ARG A 126 6.03 -24.31 0.22
N GLU A 127 6.67 -24.46 -0.92
CA GLU A 127 7.40 -23.42 -1.62
C GLU A 127 7.28 -23.56 -3.14
N TYR A 128 7.68 -22.52 -3.86
CA TYR A 128 7.86 -22.62 -5.30
C TYR A 128 9.27 -23.10 -5.62
N ASP A 129 9.39 -24.13 -6.44
CA ASP A 129 10.67 -24.55 -7.02
C ASP A 129 11.16 -23.54 -8.08
N SER A 130 12.35 -23.76 -8.64
CA SER A 130 12.92 -22.90 -9.70
C SER A 130 12.09 -22.83 -10.97
N THR A 131 11.14 -23.74 -11.15
CA THR A 131 10.23 -23.82 -12.30
C THR A 131 8.82 -23.28 -11.97
N GLY A 132 8.60 -22.80 -10.75
CA GLY A 132 7.32 -22.25 -10.31
C GLY A 132 6.30 -23.28 -9.86
N ASN A 133 6.68 -24.55 -9.65
CA ASN A 133 5.77 -25.57 -9.13
C ASN A 133 5.68 -25.48 -7.61
N HIS A 134 4.49 -25.76 -7.07
CA HIS A 134 4.24 -25.76 -5.64
C HIS A 134 4.65 -27.11 -5.01
N VAL A 135 5.83 -27.15 -4.38
CA VAL A 135 6.45 -28.35 -3.79
C VAL A 135 6.52 -28.25 -2.27
N VAL A 136 6.80 -29.37 -1.58
CA VAL A 136 7.07 -29.36 -0.14
C VAL A 136 8.37 -28.60 0.11
N ALA A 137 8.38 -27.71 1.11
CA ALA A 137 9.54 -26.91 1.42
C ALA A 137 10.73 -27.79 1.85
N GLY A 138 11.89 -27.56 1.24
CA GLY A 138 13.14 -28.22 1.62
C GLY A 138 13.61 -27.85 3.03
N ASP A 139 14.63 -28.54 3.53
CA ASP A 139 15.11 -28.34 4.89
C ASP A 139 15.81 -26.99 5.08
N ARG A 140 15.30 -26.20 6.04
CA ARG A 140 15.80 -24.87 6.43
C ARG A 140 15.75 -24.70 7.94
N PRO A 141 16.61 -23.82 8.51
CA PRO A 141 16.59 -23.53 9.94
C PRO A 141 15.29 -22.85 10.41
N VAL A 142 14.62 -22.10 9.52
CA VAL A 142 13.40 -21.34 9.82
C VAL A 142 12.48 -21.30 8.60
N TYR A 143 11.18 -21.29 8.87
CA TYR A 143 10.11 -21.15 7.88
C TYR A 143 9.15 -20.04 8.31
N PHE A 144 8.48 -19.44 7.33
CA PHE A 144 7.41 -18.47 7.53
C PHE A 144 6.17 -18.91 6.72
N PRO A 145 5.54 -20.03 7.08
CA PRO A 145 4.34 -20.51 6.41
C PRO A 145 3.18 -19.53 6.60
N THR A 146 2.41 -19.34 5.54
CA THR A 146 1.12 -18.67 5.60
C THR A 146 0.09 -19.65 6.15
N THR A 147 -0.40 -19.38 7.35
CA THR A 147 -1.30 -20.28 8.10
C THR A 147 -2.76 -20.02 7.77
N TYR A 148 -3.12 -18.74 7.75
CA TYR A 148 -4.46 -18.26 7.49
C TYR A 148 -4.37 -17.17 6.44
N PHE A 149 -5.38 -17.10 5.59
CA PHE A 149 -5.53 -16.05 4.60
C PHE A 149 -7.02 -15.82 4.35
N GLU A 150 -7.45 -14.56 4.39
CA GLU A 150 -8.83 -14.18 4.12
C GLU A 150 -8.90 -12.97 3.18
N PRO A 151 -9.87 -12.92 2.25
CA PRO A 151 -10.90 -13.94 2.00
C PRO A 151 -10.30 -15.17 1.29
N LEU A 152 -10.65 -16.38 1.76
CA LEU A 152 -9.99 -17.60 1.26
C LEU A 152 -10.39 -17.99 -0.17
N ASP A 153 -11.61 -17.68 -0.58
CA ASP A 153 -12.19 -18.06 -1.88
C ASP A 153 -11.29 -17.75 -3.09
N ARG A 154 -10.59 -16.61 -3.06
CA ARG A 154 -9.71 -16.13 -4.11
C ARG A 154 -8.23 -16.53 -3.94
N TRP A 155 -7.83 -16.95 -2.73
CA TRP A 155 -6.42 -17.03 -2.33
C TRP A 155 -6.04 -18.37 -1.70
N GLN A 156 -6.69 -19.46 -2.11
CA GLN A 156 -6.44 -20.81 -1.57
C GLN A 156 -4.99 -21.25 -1.72
N ASP A 157 -4.36 -20.90 -2.86
CA ASP A 157 -2.96 -21.24 -3.15
C ASP A 157 -1.94 -20.55 -2.23
N TYR A 158 -2.36 -19.53 -1.49
CA TYR A 158 -1.50 -18.83 -0.54
C TYR A 158 -1.39 -19.54 0.81
N ILE A 159 -2.32 -20.44 1.15
CA ILE A 159 -2.19 -21.27 2.35
C ILE A 159 -1.00 -22.20 2.18
N SER A 160 -0.30 -22.48 3.28
CA SER A 160 0.88 -23.37 3.32
C SER A 160 2.14 -22.80 2.68
N TRP A 161 2.04 -21.70 1.95
CA TRP A 161 3.18 -21.11 1.24
C TRP A 161 4.18 -20.45 2.21
N ASP A 162 5.44 -20.84 2.11
CA ASP A 162 6.58 -20.30 2.86
C ASP A 162 7.08 -19.01 2.23
N ALA A 163 6.88 -17.90 2.93
CA ALA A 163 7.28 -16.59 2.45
C ALA A 163 8.80 -16.38 2.37
N VAL A 164 9.63 -17.29 2.91
CA VAL A 164 11.09 -17.29 2.69
C VAL A 164 11.44 -17.48 1.21
N SER A 165 10.58 -18.17 0.45
CA SER A 165 10.77 -18.36 -0.99
C SER A 165 10.66 -17.07 -1.81
N ASP A 166 10.10 -15.99 -1.24
CA ASP A 166 10.08 -14.65 -1.83
C ASP A 166 10.88 -13.64 -0.98
N PRO A 167 12.09 -13.24 -1.43
CA PRO A 167 12.94 -12.32 -0.69
C PRO A 167 12.31 -10.95 -0.41
N LYS A 168 11.36 -10.49 -1.24
CA LYS A 168 10.68 -9.20 -1.02
C LYS A 168 9.71 -9.30 0.15
N ARG A 169 8.90 -10.36 0.21
CA ARG A 169 7.93 -10.60 1.30
C ARG A 169 8.60 -10.94 2.62
N LEU A 170 9.71 -11.68 2.59
CA LEU A 170 10.46 -12.03 3.80
C LEU A 170 10.93 -10.81 4.61
N ARG A 171 11.32 -9.72 3.94
CA ARG A 171 11.76 -8.48 4.62
C ARG A 171 10.64 -7.83 5.43
N THR A 172 9.41 -7.89 4.94
CA THR A 172 8.23 -7.35 5.61
C THR A 172 7.83 -8.22 6.80
N ILE A 173 7.83 -9.54 6.62
CA ILE A 173 7.36 -10.49 7.64
C ILE A 173 8.28 -10.55 8.86
N LYS A 174 9.62 -10.50 8.66
CA LYS A 174 10.60 -10.57 9.77
C LYS A 174 10.36 -9.54 10.87
N LYS A 175 9.65 -8.44 10.60
CA LYS A 175 9.33 -7.43 11.61
C LYS A 175 8.05 -7.71 12.40
N GLN A 176 7.02 -8.36 11.81
CA GLN A 176 5.66 -8.32 12.36
C GLN A 176 4.81 -9.60 12.21
N ASN A 177 5.31 -10.68 11.59
CA ASN A 177 4.58 -11.96 11.46
C ASN A 177 3.16 -11.83 10.83
N VAL A 178 2.94 -10.80 10.01
CA VAL A 178 1.66 -10.54 9.31
C VAL A 178 1.97 -10.27 7.84
N LEU A 179 1.15 -10.82 6.96
CA LEU A 179 1.21 -10.60 5.52
C LEU A 179 -0.04 -9.85 5.08
N VAL A 180 0.15 -8.69 4.45
CA VAL A 180 -0.93 -7.89 3.89
C VAL A 180 -0.81 -7.93 2.38
N LEU A 181 -1.90 -8.29 1.70
CA LEU A 181 -1.98 -8.23 0.25
C LEU A 181 -2.75 -6.97 -0.13
N MET A 182 -2.09 -6.06 -0.83
CA MET A 182 -2.67 -4.85 -1.44
C MET A 182 -2.91 -5.08 -2.93
#